data_AF-A0A355SBF3-F1
#
_entry.id   AF-A0A355SBF3-F1
#
_cell.length_a   1.000
_cell.length_b   1.000
_cell.length_c   1.000
_cell.angle_alpha   90.00
_cell.angle_beta   90.00
_cell.angle_gamma   90.00
#
_symmetry.space_group_name_H-M   'P 1'
#
loop_
_entity.id
_entity.type
_entity.pdbx_description
1 polymer ?
#
loop_
_entity_poly.entity_id
_entity_poly.type
_entity_poly.pdbx_seq_one_letter_code
_entity_poly.pdbx_strand_id
1 'polypeptide(L)' 'MYECYYFSERMEAKGLNFDFKLKRGVSQNRNAVKLMKYLGYPEEIINGTNEIVNGMIANMPD' A
#
# COMPACT_ATOMS: atom_id res chain seq x y z
N MET A 1 24.44 -12.74 -4.21
CA MET A 1 23.52 -11.62 -4.50
C MET A 1 22.13 -12.06 -4.08
N TYR A 2 21.35 -11.21 -3.41
CA TYR A 2 20.01 -11.56 -2.95
C TYR A 2 18.96 -11.02 -3.94
N GLU A 3 17.91 -11.81 -4.19
CA GLU A 3 16.78 -11.41 -5.00
C GLU A 3 15.66 -10.85 -4.10
N CYS A 4 15.05 -9.74 -4.51
CA CYS A 4 13.90 -9.17 -3.80
C CYS A 4 12.62 -9.93 -4.14
N TYR A 5 11.79 -10.15 -3.12
CA TYR A 5 10.46 -10.71 -3.25
C TYR A 5 9.45 -9.92 -2.43
N TYR A 6 8.20 -9.93 -2.86
CA TYR A 6 7.10 -9.27 -2.18
C TYR A 6 5.84 -10.13 -2.20
N PHE A 7 4.93 -9.83 -1.27
CA PHE A 7 3.56 -10.33 -1.28
C PHE A 7 2.62 -9.23 -1.76
N SER A 8 1.43 -9.61 -2.22
CA SER A 8 0.43 -8.63 -2.60
C SER A 8 -0.94 -8.97 -2.09
N GLU A 9 -1.67 -7.91 -1.81
CA GLU A 9 -3.05 -7.91 -1.36
C GLU A 9 -3.94 -7.09 -2.28
N ARG A 10 -5.23 -7.41 -2.24
CA ARG A 10 -6.29 -6.69 -2.92
C ARG A 10 -7.40 -6.39 -1.92
N MET A 11 -7.80 -5.12 -1.86
CA MET A 11 -9.01 -4.74 -1.13
C MET A 11 -10.24 -5.24 -1.92
N GLU A 12 -11.10 -6.00 -1.25
CA GLU A 12 -12.39 -6.45 -1.77
C GLU A 12 -13.52 -5.90 -0.91
N ALA A 13 -14.75 -5.98 -1.40
CA ALA A 13 -15.94 -5.46 -0.68
C ALA A 13 -16.12 -6.07 0.72
N LYS A 14 -15.60 -7.28 0.96
CA LYS A 14 -15.73 -8.02 2.22
C LYS A 14 -14.48 -7.96 3.11
N GLY A 15 -13.42 -7.27 2.68
CA GLY A 15 -12.18 -7.17 3.44
C GLY A 15 -10.93 -7.27 2.58
N LEU A 16 -9.88 -7.89 3.12
CA LEU A 16 -8.57 -8.01 2.48
C LEU A 16 -8.39 -9.42 1.88
N ASN A 17 -8.12 -9.50 0.58
CA ASN A 17 -7.69 -10.74 -0.06
C ASN A 17 -6.18 -10.73 -0.24
N PHE A 18 -5.50 -11.69 0.38
CA PHE A 18 -4.07 -11.89 0.28
C PHE A 18 -3.81 -13.16 -0.56
N ASP A 19 -2.95 -13.09 -1.58
CA ASP A 19 -2.75 -14.24 -2.46
C ASP A 19 -1.70 -15.24 -1.95
N PHE A 20 -1.02 -14.92 -0.85
CA PHE A 20 0.02 -15.72 -0.18
C PHE A 20 1.14 -16.21 -1.12
N LYS A 21 1.38 -15.52 -2.23
CA LYS A 21 2.42 -15.88 -3.20
C LYS A 21 3.61 -14.94 -3.11
N LEU A 22 4.81 -15.52 -3.07
CA LEU A 22 6.05 -14.76 -3.26
C LEU A 22 6.18 -14.35 -4.73
N LYS A 23 6.31 -13.05 -4.97
CA LYS A 23 6.49 -12.46 -6.30
C LYS A 23 7.85 -11.81 -6.38
N ARG A 24 8.57 -12.06 -7.47
CA ARG A 24 9.91 -11.48 -7.68
C ARG A 24 9.81 -9.97 -7.92
N GLY A 25 10.74 -9.21 -7.36
CA GLY A 25 10.87 -7.77 -7.54
C GLY A 25 10.34 -6.96 -6.34
N VAL A 26 9.92 -5.72 -6.61
CA VAL A 26 9.36 -4.79 -5.63
C VAL A 26 7.85 -4.65 -5.87
N SER A 27 7.08 -4.57 -4.80
CA SER A 27 5.64 -4.31 -4.89
C SER A 27 5.36 -2.97 -5.58
N GLN A 28 4.56 -3.00 -6.63
CA GLN A 28 4.11 -1.81 -7.36
C GLN A 28 2.89 -1.14 -6.70
N ASN A 29 2.29 -1.83 -5.72
CA ASN A 29 1.06 -1.40 -5.09
C ASN A 29 1.34 -0.44 -3.91
N ARG A 30 0.73 0.75 -3.94
CA ARG A 30 0.79 1.75 -2.85
C ARG A 30 -0.42 1.65 -1.91
N ASN A 31 -0.71 0.43 -1.46
CA ASN A 31 -1.95 0.11 -0.76
C ASN A 31 -1.89 0.35 0.75
N ALA A 32 -0.73 0.71 1.31
CA ALA A 32 -0.50 0.81 2.75
C ALA A 32 -1.55 1.69 3.47
N VAL A 33 -1.95 2.81 2.86
CA VAL A 33 -2.97 3.69 3.45
C VAL A 33 -4.34 3.01 3.53
N LYS A 34 -4.69 2.19 2.53
CA LYS A 34 -5.94 1.41 2.53
C LYS A 34 -5.93 0.35 3.63
N LEU A 35 -4.77 -0.27 3.87
CA LEU A 35 -4.59 -1.23 4.95
C LEU A 35 -4.72 -0.56 6.32
N MET A 36 -4.11 0.61 6.53
CA MET A 36 -4.26 1.37 7.77
C MET A 36 -5.73 1.71 8.05
N LYS A 37 -6.47 2.12 7.02
CA LYS A 37 -7.92 2.38 7.15
C LYS A 37 -8.68 1.11 7.54
N TYR A 38 -8.38 -0.03 6.91
CA TYR A 38 -9.00 -1.32 7.23
C TYR A 38 -8.70 -1.78 8.67
N LEU A 39 -7.50 -1.52 9.17
CA LEU A 39 -7.10 -1.82 10.56
C LEU A 39 -7.72 -0.88 11.60
N GLY A 40 -8.50 0.13 11.17
CA GLY A 40 -9.21 1.04 12.08
C GLY A 40 -8.35 2.16 12.65
N TYR A 41 -7.29 2.57 11.95
CA TYR A 41 -6.50 3.73 12.35
C TYR A 41 -7.36 5.01 12.32
N PRO A 42 -7.10 5.98 13.21
CA PRO A 42 -7.84 7.25 13.24
C PRO A 42 -7.81 7.98 11.90
N GLU A 43 -8.93 8.61 11.54
CA GLU A 43 -9.09 9.28 10.24
C GLU A 43 -8.09 10.42 10.03
N GLU A 44 -7.70 11.13 11.10
CA GLU A 44 -6.64 12.14 11.06
C GLU A 44 -5.28 11.58 10.57
N ILE A 45 -4.93 10.36 11.00
CA ILE A 45 -3.70 9.68 10.58
C ILE A 45 -3.79 9.27 9.11
N ILE A 46 -4.95 8.76 8.70
CA ILE A 46 -5.21 8.39 7.30
C ILE A 46 -5.12 9.61 6.39
N ASN A 47 -5.73 10.72 6.78
CA ASN A 47 -5.77 11.95 5.99
C ASN A 47 -4.38 12.57 5.87
N GLY A 48 -3.65 12.74 6.98
CA GLY A 48 -2.28 13.26 6.96
C GLY A 48 -1.33 12.39 6.13
N THR A 49 -1.49 11.06 6.19
CA THR A 49 -0.69 10.15 5.36
C THR A 49 -1.02 10.32 3.86
N ASN A 50 -2.29 10.45 3.50
CA ASN A 50 -2.70 10.69 2.11
C ASN A 50 -2.16 12.03 1.57
N GLU A 51 -2.16 13.09 2.38
CA GLU A 51 -1.60 14.39 2.00
C GLU A 51 -0.11 14.28 1.66
N ILE A 52 0.67 13.62 2.52
CA ILE A 52 2.10 13.38 2.29
C ILE A 52 2.31 12.57 1.01
N VAL A 53 1.59 11.45 0.84
CA VAL A 53 1.73 10.56 -0.31
C VAL A 53 1.36 11.28 -1.62
N ASN A 54 0.27 12.05 -1.61
CA ASN A 54 -0.15 12.83 -2.79
C ASN A 54 0.89 13.90 -3.14
N GLY A 55 1.45 14.58 -2.13
CA GLY A 55 2.56 15.51 -2.31
C GLY A 55 3.80 14.83 -2.92
N MET A 56 4.13 13.61 -2.50
CA MET A 56 5.25 12.85 -3.07
C MET A 56 5.00 12.45 -4.53
N ILE A 57 3.77 12.03 -4.88
CA ILE A 57 3.41 11.64 -6.25
C ILE A 57 3.43 12.85 -7.18
N ALA A 58 2.88 13.99 -6.75
CA ALA A 58 2.81 15.21 -7.55
C ALA A 58 4.19 15.80 -7.89
N ASN A 59 5.22 15.50 -7.10
CA ASN A 59 6.58 16.01 -7.26
C ASN A 59 7.56 14.95 -7.81
N MET A 60 7.07 13.79 -8.26
CA MET A 60 7.92 12.74 -8.82
C MET A 60 8.22 13.07 -10.30
N PRO A 61 9.50 13.15 -10.72
CA PRO A 61 9.84 13.32 -12.13
C PRO A 61 9.41 12.09 -12.95
N ASP A 62 9.01 12.33 -14.19
CA ASP A 62 8.61 11.30 -15.17
C ASP A 62 9.68 10.20 -15.36
#